data_AF-A0A1F4CW35-F1
#
_entry.id   AF-A0A1F4CW35-F1
#
_cell.length_a   1.000
_cell.length_b   1.000
_cell.length_c   1.000
_cell.angle_alpha   90.00
_cell.angle_beta   90.00
_cell.angle_gamma   90.00
#
_symmetry.space_group_name_H-M   'P 1'
#
loop_
_entity.id
_entity.type
_entity.pdbx_description
1 polymer ?
#
loop_
_entity_poly.entity_id
_entity_poly.type
_entity_poly.pdbx_seq_one_letter_code
_entity_poly.pdbx_strand_id
1 'polypeptide(L)' 'MSWALSQPWTQKRWAKFARDYRREMGKPEATRLLELLARLSRQTSFSLGCYCEDEKRCHRSILRELLTEHGARLG' A
#
# COMPACT_ATOMS: atom_id res chain seq x y z
N MET A 1 7.07 -10.40 10.88
CA MET A 1 6.38 -9.09 10.82
C MET A 1 6.26 -8.39 12.19
N SER A 2 7.02 -8.79 13.24
CA SER A 2 6.89 -8.21 14.59
C SER A 2 7.68 -6.91 14.83
N TRP A 3 8.61 -6.53 13.94
CA TRP A 3 9.48 -5.36 14.16
C TRP A 3 8.77 -4.01 13.94
N ALA A 4 7.68 -3.97 13.17
CA ALA A 4 6.96 -2.73 12.89
C ALA A 4 6.18 -2.25 14.14
N LEU A 5 5.63 -3.18 14.92
CA LEU A 5 4.81 -2.92 16.10
C LEU A 5 5.58 -2.90 17.42
N SER A 6 6.88 -3.23 17.43
CA SER A 6 7.67 -3.36 18.68
C SER A 6 8.08 -2.03 19.31
N GLN A 7 7.87 -0.92 18.63
CA GLN A 7 8.29 0.42 19.06
C GLN A 7 7.25 1.47 18.63
N PRO A 8 7.15 2.64 19.28
CA PRO A 8 6.24 3.70 18.88
C PRO A 8 6.58 4.26 17.51
N TRP A 9 5.56 4.54 16.70
CA TRP A 9 5.75 5.13 15.38
C TRP A 9 6.32 6.56 15.49
N THR A 10 7.50 6.78 14.91
CA THR A 10 8.08 8.10 14.69
C THR A 10 8.03 8.45 13.21
N GLN A 11 8.15 9.74 12.86
CA GLN A 11 8.19 10.17 11.46
C GLN A 11 9.32 9.47 10.69
N LYS A 12 10.50 9.33 11.30
CA LYS A 12 11.64 8.62 10.70
C LYS A 12 11.36 7.13 10.48
N ARG A 13 10.72 6.45 11.44
CA ARG A 13 10.34 5.03 11.30
C ARG A 13 9.28 4.85 10.23
N TRP A 14 8.30 5.75 10.16
CA TRP A 14 7.29 5.74 9.11
C TRP A 14 7.89 5.96 7.73
N ALA A 15 8.76 6.96 7.57
CA ALA A 15 9.45 7.21 6.31
C ALA A 15 10.29 5.99 5.86
N LYS A 16 10.97 5.32 6.79
CA LYS A 16 11.67 4.07 6.50
C LYS A 16 10.71 2.96 6.06
N PHE A 17 9.62 2.75 6.80
CA PHE A 17 8.60 1.77 6.44
C PHE A 17 8.04 2.03 5.04
N ALA A 18 7.65 3.27 4.73
CA ALA A 18 7.07 3.62 3.45
C ALA A 18 8.03 3.34 2.27
N ARG A 19 9.31 3.64 2.46
CA ARG A 19 10.35 3.38 1.46
C ARG A 19 10.61 1.88 1.27
N ASP A 20 10.68 1.14 2.36
CA ASP A 20 10.86 -0.31 2.34
C ASP A 20 9.64 -0.99 1.70
N TYR A 21 8.43 -0.57 2.05
CA TYR A 21 7.18 -1.08 1.48
C TYR A 21 7.12 -0.84 -0.04
N ARG A 22 7.41 0.36 -0.52
CA ARG A 22 7.46 0.64 -1.98
C ARG A 22 8.46 -0.25 -2.70
N ARG A 23 9.64 -0.48 -2.11
CA ARG A 23 10.65 -1.40 -2.68
C ARG A 23 10.12 -2.82 -2.79
N GLU A 24 9.45 -3.32 -1.75
CA GLU A 24 8.83 -4.64 -1.77
C GLU A 24 7.71 -4.74 -2.81
N MET A 25 6.91 -3.68 -2.97
CA MET A 25 5.86 -3.61 -3.99
C MET A 25 6.38 -3.50 -5.43
N GLY A 26 7.64 -3.13 -5.62
CA GLY A 26 8.31 -3.14 -6.92
C GLY A 26 8.85 -4.52 -7.33
N LYS A 27 8.69 -5.57 -6.52
CA LYS A 27 9.06 -6.94 -6.88
C LYS A 27 8.09 -7.50 -7.93
N PRO A 28 8.54 -8.36 -8.87
CA PRO A 28 7.71 -8.84 -9.98
C PRO A 28 6.37 -9.45 -9.55
N GLU A 29 6.33 -10.20 -8.45
CA GLU A 29 5.11 -10.82 -7.94
C GLU A 29 4.10 -9.77 -7.45
N ALA A 30 4.60 -8.76 -6.72
CA ALA A 30 3.77 -7.68 -6.20
C ALA A 30 3.27 -6.75 -7.32
N THR A 31 4.14 -6.40 -8.29
CA THR A 31 3.76 -5.62 -9.47
C THR A 31 2.63 -6.30 -10.24
N ARG A 32 2.72 -7.61 -10.50
CA ARG A 32 1.64 -8.36 -11.19
C ARG A 32 0.31 -8.29 -10.45
N LEU A 33 0.33 -8.37 -9.12
CA LEU A 33 -0.87 -8.23 -8.29
C LEU A 33 -1.43 -6.80 -8.33
N LEU A 34 -0.58 -5.78 -8.29
CA LEU A 34 -0.99 -4.37 -8.42
C LEU A 34 -1.64 -4.11 -9.79
N GLU A 35 -1.06 -4.63 -10.86
CA GLU A 35 -1.64 -4.54 -12.21
C GLU A 35 -2.99 -5.23 -12.30
N LEU A 36 -3.12 -6.43 -11.71
CA LEU A 36 -4.39 -7.17 -11.68
C LEU A 36 -5.47 -6.36 -10.96
N LEU A 37 -5.16 -5.85 -9.77
CA LEU A 37 -6.09 -5.04 -8.97
C LEU A 37 -6.46 -3.74 -9.69
N ALA A 38 -5.49 -3.07 -10.31
CA ALA A 38 -5.73 -1.88 -11.11
C ALA A 38 -6.67 -2.18 -12.29
N ARG A 39 -6.45 -3.29 -13.02
CA ARG A 39 -7.34 -3.72 -14.10
C ARG A 39 -8.75 -4.03 -13.60
N LEU A 40 -8.86 -4.75 -12.48
CA LEU A 40 -10.13 -5.10 -11.86
C LEU A 40 -10.93 -3.85 -11.47
N SER A 41 -10.27 -2.80 -10.99
CA SER A 41 -10.93 -1.56 -10.54
C SER A 41 -11.68 -0.83 -11.66
N ARG A 42 -11.28 -1.09 -12.92
CA ARG A 42 -11.95 -0.53 -14.11
C ARG A 42 -13.19 -1.32 -14.50
N GLN A 43 -13.32 -2.56 -14.02
CA GLN A 43 -14.44 -3.45 -14.31
C GLN A 43 -15.49 -3.44 -13.20
N THR A 44 -15.05 -3.33 -11.94
CA THR A 44 -15.95 -3.34 -10.79
C THR A 44 -15.36 -2.57 -9.61
N SER A 45 -16.24 -2.04 -8.77
CA SER A 45 -15.86 -1.44 -7.50
C SER A 45 -15.53 -2.53 -6.48
N PHE A 46 -14.36 -2.41 -5.85
CA PHE A 46 -13.96 -3.25 -4.72
C PHE A 46 -13.31 -2.40 -3.64
N SER A 47 -13.23 -2.96 -2.43
CA SER A 47 -12.63 -2.27 -1.29
C SER A 47 -11.42 -3.03 -0.78
N LEU A 48 -10.33 -2.30 -0.53
CA LEU A 48 -9.18 -2.79 0.22
C LEU A 48 -9.15 -2.08 1.58
N GLY A 49 -9.38 -2.85 2.64
CA GLY A 49 -9.32 -2.36 4.02
C GLY A 49 -7.91 -2.40 4.61
N CYS A 50 -7.64 -1.54 5.60
CA CYS A 50 -6.59 -1.75 6.59
C CYS A 50 -7.21 -1.71 7.99
N TYR A 51 -6.62 -2.45 8.93
CA TYR A 51 -6.88 -2.35 10.37
C TYR A 51 -5.81 -1.48 11.07
N CYS A 52 -5.42 -0.37 10.43
CA CYS A 52 -4.40 0.53 10.92
C CYS A 52 -5.03 1.47 11.95
N GLU A 53 -4.41 1.64 13.12
CA GLU A 53 -4.92 2.52 14.19
C GLU A 53 -4.87 4.02 13.80
N ASP A 54 -3.83 4.44 13.06
CA ASP A 54 -3.64 5.81 12.58
C ASP A 54 -3.65 5.84 11.03
N GLU A 55 -4.62 6.55 10.46
CA GLU A 55 -4.76 6.71 9.01
C GLU A 55 -3.58 7.43 8.35
N LYS A 56 -2.92 8.35 9.08
CA LYS A 56 -1.73 9.05 8.59
C LYS A 56 -0.53 8.12 8.45
N ARG A 57 -0.61 6.94 9.07
CA ARG A 57 0.41 5.88 9.07
C ARG A 57 -0.19 4.57 8.58
N CYS A 58 -1.05 4.68 7.58
CA CYS A 58 -1.74 3.56 6.98
C CYS A 58 -1.04 3.14 5.69
N HIS A 59 -0.68 1.87 5.54
CA HIS A 59 -0.10 1.38 4.29
C HIS A 59 -1.06 1.51 3.10
N ARG A 60 -2.37 1.62 3.36
CA ARG A 60 -3.41 1.82 2.34
C ARG A 60 -3.19 3.11 1.55
N SER A 61 -2.66 4.19 2.16
CA SER A 61 -2.37 5.42 1.41
C SER A 61 -1.28 5.20 0.38
N ILE A 62 -0.21 4.50 0.76
CA ILE A 62 0.88 4.10 -0.14
C ILE A 62 0.35 3.16 -1.23
N LEU A 63 -0.47 2.18 -0.86
CA LEU A 63 -1.08 1.24 -1.80
C LEU A 63 -2.02 1.96 -2.79
N ARG A 64 -2.76 2.97 -2.35
CA ARG A 64 -3.61 3.81 -3.21
C ARG A 64 -2.79 4.52 -4.28
N GLU A 65 -1.66 5.10 -3.90
CA GLU A 65 -0.73 5.74 -4.84
C GLU A 65 -0.18 4.72 -5.84
N LEU A 66 0.32 3.58 -5.37
CA LEU A 66 0.82 2.50 -6.23
C LEU A 66 -0.23 1.99 -7.22
N LEU A 67 -1.47 1.79 -6.77
CA LEU A 67 -2.57 1.38 -7.65
C LEU A 67 -2.87 2.46 -8.71
N THR A 68 -2.81 3.74 -8.33
CA THR A 68 -2.98 4.85 -9.27
C THR A 68 -1.87 4.87 -10.32
N GLU A 69 -0.62 4.66 -9.91
CA GLU A 69 0.54 4.54 -10.83
C GLU A 69 0.37 3.40 -11.83
N HIS A 70 -0.32 2.31 -11.45
CA HIS A 70 -0.64 1.17 -12.32
C HIS A 70 -1.97 1.35 -13.08
N GLY A 71 -2.59 2.54 -13.04
CA GLY A 71 -3.77 2.89 -13.82
C GLY A 71 -5.10 2.42 -13.20
N ALA A 72 -5.17 2.24 -11.88
CA ALA A 72 -6.41 1.94 -11.19
C ALA A 72 -7.41 3.12 -11.30
N ARG A 73 -8.69 2.80 -11.46
CA ARG A 73 -9.78 3.75 -11.33
C ARG A 73 -10.25 3.75 -9.89
N LEU A 74 -9.97 4.84 -9.18
CA LEU A 74 -10.42 5.04 -7.81
C LEU A 74 -11.70 5.88 -7.83
N GLY A 75 -12.77 5.32 -7.27
CA GLY A 75 -14.05 6.02 -7.03
C GLY A 75 -14.09 6.71 -5.69
#